data_AF-C4JU48-F1
#
_entry.id   AF-C4JU48-F1
#
_cell.length_a   1.000
_cell.length_b   1.000
_cell.length_c   1.000
_cell.angle_alpha   90.00
_cell.angle_beta   90.00
_cell.angle_gamma   90.00
#
_symmetry.space_group_name_H-M   'P 1'
#
loop_
_entity.id
_entity.type
_entity.pdbx_description
1 polymer ?
#
loop_
_entity_poly.entity_id
_entity_poly.type
_entity_poly.pdbx_seq_one_letter_code
_entity_poly.pdbx_strand_id
1 'polypeptide(L)'
;MAKTRRLLREEITYSFAKQRRGYYDQQIRFFDFLNSQKDSIRSIVAHHLNLRSPNTCHVAEVEDWLYGSFNVCIPVTIVDWKGKKQPGDRVLLRIPLPYRVGEAFRPGNSDEKVRCEAGTYAWLQENCPDIPIPKLYGFSVSAGVFSQIDNLPFLMRCLYRVRRCLRSLFGYPTPSHYVGHRGGPELLNDEKERSNFLLNEYIEEDKGRMLSKSWLKKRDDPTLRMNLFRDLSRIFLSLARHPVPKIGSVTIDNSGFLRFENRPLPLGIQELENEEIPIDIPRDYTYSTVDSYIVDILGLHDSRFRHQPNAINNYKSWIRKTGKDEMLQGICVDRIRTINHTASSAKEILHQIRP
;
A
#
# COMPACT_ATOMS: atom_id res chain seq x y z
N MET A 1 19.43 -1.25 -34.96
CA MET A 1 18.17 -1.99 -35.16
C MET A 1 17.97 -2.97 -34.00
N ALA A 2 16.91 -2.82 -33.20
CA ALA A 2 16.62 -3.72 -32.08
C ALA A 2 16.11 -5.07 -32.62
N LYS A 3 16.77 -6.18 -32.27
CA LYS A 3 16.30 -7.53 -32.62
C LYS A 3 14.99 -7.84 -31.87
N THR A 4 13.88 -7.86 -32.58
CA THR A 4 12.58 -8.35 -32.11
C THR A 4 12.45 -9.85 -32.41
N ARG A 5 11.87 -10.61 -31.48
CA ARG A 5 11.46 -12.02 -31.71
C ARG A 5 9.93 -12.11 -31.62
N ARG A 6 9.30 -12.71 -32.63
CA ARG A 6 7.86 -13.03 -32.64
C ARG A 6 7.62 -14.29 -31.80
N LEU A 7 6.76 -14.18 -30.79
CA LEU A 7 6.10 -15.33 -30.17
C LEU A 7 4.66 -15.42 -30.67
N LEU A 8 4.05 -16.60 -30.57
CA LEU A 8 2.74 -16.97 -31.13
C LEU A 8 1.55 -16.00 -30.85
N ARG A 9 1.71 -14.99 -29.98
CA ARG A 9 0.71 -13.93 -29.78
C ARG A 9 1.22 -12.49 -29.71
N GLU A 10 2.53 -12.21 -29.58
CA GLU A 10 3.06 -10.83 -29.51
C GLU A 10 4.53 -10.72 -29.97
N GLU A 11 4.93 -9.55 -30.48
CA GLU A 11 6.32 -9.16 -30.74
C GLU A 11 6.95 -8.56 -29.48
N ILE A 12 8.04 -9.17 -28.99
CA ILE A 12 8.77 -8.70 -27.81
C ILE A 12 10.15 -8.19 -28.21
N THR A 13 10.49 -6.97 -27.79
CA THR A 13 11.82 -6.37 -27.95
C THR A 13 12.81 -6.99 -26.95
N TYR A 14 14.07 -7.18 -27.34
CA TYR A 14 15.13 -7.72 -26.47
C TYR A 14 15.27 -6.99 -25.13
N SER A 15 15.12 -5.66 -25.10
CA SER A 15 15.13 -4.86 -23.86
C SER A 15 13.99 -5.24 -22.91
N PHE A 16 12.77 -5.42 -23.43
CA PHE A 16 11.61 -5.87 -22.65
C PHE A 16 11.78 -7.31 -22.14
N ALA A 17 12.31 -8.21 -22.96
CA ALA A 17 12.63 -9.57 -22.53
C ALA A 17 13.74 -9.61 -21.46
N LYS A 18 14.76 -8.75 -21.58
CA LYS A 18 15.87 -8.63 -20.63
C LYS A 18 15.39 -8.04 -19.29
N GLN A 19 14.54 -7.02 -19.33
CA GLN A 19 13.93 -6.43 -18.12
C GLN A 19 13.03 -7.44 -17.40
N ARG A 20 12.22 -8.22 -18.15
CA ARG A 20 11.41 -9.31 -17.57
C ARG A 20 12.25 -10.43 -16.97
N ARG A 21 13.40 -10.77 -17.58
CA ARG A 21 14.35 -11.73 -17.00
C ARG A 21 14.99 -11.19 -15.70
N GLY A 22 15.40 -9.92 -15.69
CA GLY A 22 15.97 -9.29 -14.48
C GLY A 22 15.03 -9.33 -13.28
N TYR A 23 13.75 -9.01 -13.48
CA TYR A 23 12.75 -9.10 -12.40
C TYR A 23 12.48 -10.54 -11.95
N TYR A 24 12.57 -11.52 -12.85
CA TYR A 24 12.36 -12.92 -12.51
C TYR A 24 13.47 -13.43 -11.58
N ASP A 25 14.73 -13.13 -11.90
CA ASP A 25 15.87 -13.55 -11.07
C ASP A 25 15.87 -12.85 -9.70
N GLN A 26 15.53 -11.56 -9.66
CA GLN A 26 15.38 -10.80 -8.42
C GLN A 26 14.21 -11.33 -7.57
N GLN A 27 13.10 -11.71 -8.21
CA GLN A 27 11.95 -12.29 -7.53
C GLN A 27 12.30 -13.63 -6.88
N ILE A 28 12.95 -14.55 -7.62
CA ILE A 28 13.34 -15.86 -7.06
C ILE A 28 14.24 -15.65 -5.85
N ARG A 29 15.31 -14.85 -5.99
CA ARG A 29 16.23 -14.58 -4.88
C ARG A 29 15.53 -14.01 -3.66
N PHE A 30 14.60 -13.08 -3.87
CA PHE A 30 13.88 -12.45 -2.78
C PHE A 30 12.89 -13.42 -2.11
N PHE A 31 12.22 -14.28 -2.87
CA PHE A 31 11.30 -15.28 -2.33
C PHE A 31 12.03 -16.38 -1.57
N ASP A 32 13.14 -16.89 -2.12
CA ASP A 32 14.01 -17.86 -1.44
C ASP A 32 14.54 -17.26 -0.13
N PHE A 33 14.95 -15.99 -0.18
CA PHE A 33 15.37 -15.25 0.99
C PHE A 33 14.26 -15.16 2.05
N LEU A 34 13.06 -14.71 1.70
CA LEU A 34 11.93 -14.64 2.63
C LEU A 34 11.56 -16.01 3.20
N ASN A 35 11.68 -17.08 2.40
CA ASN A 35 11.41 -18.44 2.85
C ASN A 35 12.44 -18.89 3.90
N SER A 36 13.71 -18.49 3.76
CA SER A 36 14.74 -18.71 4.78
C SER A 36 14.49 -17.93 6.08
N GLN A 37 13.68 -16.86 6.04
CA GLN A 37 13.39 -15.98 7.16
C GLN A 37 12.04 -16.26 7.85
N LYS A 38 11.46 -17.46 7.68
CA LYS A 38 10.19 -17.84 8.31
C LYS A 38 10.19 -17.64 9.84
N ASP A 39 11.30 -17.91 10.54
CA ASP A 39 11.37 -17.72 11.99
C ASP A 39 11.41 -16.24 12.41
N SER A 40 12.04 -15.39 11.61
CA SER A 40 11.98 -13.92 11.76
C SER A 40 10.56 -13.42 11.56
N ILE A 41 9.86 -13.90 10.52
CA ILE A 41 8.44 -13.59 10.26
C ILE A 41 7.56 -13.98 11.44
N ARG A 42 7.74 -15.17 12.01
CA ARG A 42 7.02 -15.63 13.22
C ARG A 42 7.22 -14.66 14.38
N SER A 43 8.46 -14.25 14.61
CA SER A 43 8.84 -13.34 15.69
C SER A 43 8.24 -11.94 15.52
N ILE A 44 8.22 -11.42 14.29
CA ILE A 44 7.58 -10.14 13.93
C ILE A 44 6.09 -10.19 14.23
N VAL A 45 5.40 -11.21 13.75
CA VAL A 45 3.95 -11.37 13.98
C VAL A 45 3.65 -11.50 15.46
N ALA A 46 4.40 -12.34 16.19
CA ALA A 46 4.22 -12.52 17.62
C ALA A 46 4.43 -11.23 18.40
N HIS A 47 5.43 -10.41 18.03
CA HIS A 47 5.68 -9.12 18.66
C HIS A 47 4.52 -8.15 18.44
N HIS A 48 4.07 -7.95 17.19
CA HIS A 48 3.00 -6.99 16.88
C HIS A 48 1.64 -7.38 17.44
N LEU A 49 1.39 -8.68 17.62
CA LEU A 49 0.16 -9.21 18.19
C LEU A 49 0.28 -9.48 19.71
N ASN A 50 1.44 -9.22 20.30
CA ASN A 50 1.76 -9.49 21.71
C ASN A 50 1.40 -10.92 22.14
N LEU A 51 1.83 -11.87 21.30
CA LEU A 51 1.71 -13.30 21.56
C LEU A 51 2.82 -13.75 22.51
N ARG A 52 2.52 -14.77 23.33
CA ARG A 52 3.47 -15.29 24.32
C ARG A 52 4.66 -16.01 23.69
N SER A 53 4.50 -16.56 22.49
CA SER A 53 5.53 -17.34 21.81
C SER A 53 5.39 -17.20 20.29
N PRO A 54 6.51 -17.05 19.54
CA PRO A 54 6.51 -17.14 18.09
C PRO A 54 6.04 -18.49 17.53
N ASN A 55 6.09 -19.56 18.34
CA ASN A 55 5.72 -20.91 17.89
C ASN A 55 4.23 -21.07 17.62
N THR A 56 3.38 -20.15 18.09
CA THR A 56 1.95 -20.13 17.75
C THR A 56 1.70 -19.60 16.34
N CYS A 57 2.71 -19.01 15.68
CA CYS A 57 2.61 -18.47 14.33
C CYS A 57 3.07 -19.50 13.30
N HIS A 58 2.16 -19.92 12.42
CA HIS A 58 2.47 -20.76 11.27
C HIS A 58 2.46 -19.91 10.00
N VAL A 59 3.66 -19.68 9.45
CA VAL A 59 3.84 -19.00 8.17
C VAL A 59 3.44 -19.96 7.06
N ALA A 60 2.64 -19.49 6.11
CA ALA A 60 2.23 -20.29 4.97
C ALA A 60 3.42 -20.70 4.08
N GLU A 61 3.26 -21.78 3.33
CA GLU A 61 4.23 -22.21 2.34
C GLU A 61 4.26 -21.26 1.14
N VAL A 62 5.37 -21.25 0.40
CA VAL A 62 5.64 -20.24 -0.64
C VAL A 62 4.58 -20.29 -1.75
N GLU A 63 4.02 -21.48 -2.01
CA GLU A 63 2.95 -21.71 -2.98
C GLU A 63 1.65 -20.98 -2.62
N ASP A 64 1.43 -20.75 -1.33
CA ASP A 64 0.26 -20.06 -0.79
C ASP A 64 0.47 -18.55 -0.62
N TRP A 65 1.66 -18.03 -0.95
CA TRP A 65 1.93 -16.60 -0.86
C TRP A 65 1.20 -15.84 -1.96
N LEU A 66 0.59 -14.73 -1.58
CA LEU A 66 -0.09 -13.85 -2.52
C LEU A 66 0.91 -12.79 -2.96
N TYR A 67 1.13 -12.59 -4.25
CA TYR A 67 2.03 -11.54 -4.72
C TYR A 67 1.43 -10.75 -5.87
N GLY A 68 1.64 -9.44 -5.83
CA GLY A 68 1.22 -8.50 -6.84
C GLY A 68 2.43 -7.85 -7.52
N SER A 69 2.18 -6.74 -8.20
CA SER A 69 3.24 -6.01 -8.92
C SER A 69 4.21 -5.28 -7.99
N PHE A 70 3.85 -5.01 -6.72
CA PHE A 70 4.65 -4.17 -5.81
C PHE A 70 4.85 -4.78 -4.43
N ASN A 71 4.09 -5.81 -4.07
CA ASN A 71 4.13 -6.40 -2.73
C ASN A 71 4.05 -7.92 -2.85
N VAL A 72 4.75 -8.61 -1.96
CA VAL A 72 4.46 -9.99 -1.58
C VAL A 72 3.72 -9.97 -0.25
N CYS A 73 2.74 -10.84 -0.11
CA CYS A 73 1.83 -10.90 1.01
C CYS A 73 1.83 -12.35 1.52
N ILE A 74 2.36 -12.53 2.73
CA ILE A 74 2.60 -13.83 3.35
C ILE A 74 1.50 -14.05 4.40
N PRO A 75 0.58 -15.01 4.18
CA PRO A 75 -0.39 -15.39 5.20
C PRO A 75 0.32 -16.05 6.39
N VAL A 76 -0.08 -15.67 7.60
CA VAL A 76 0.39 -16.28 8.84
C VAL A 76 -0.81 -16.65 9.69
N THR A 77 -0.93 -17.94 10.02
CA THR A 77 -1.99 -18.49 10.87
C THR A 77 -1.53 -18.50 12.32
N ILE A 78 -2.36 -17.98 13.22
CA ILE A 78 -2.09 -17.96 14.66
C ILE A 78 -2.93 -19.04 15.35
N VAL A 79 -2.28 -20.01 15.98
CA VAL A 79 -2.96 -21.04 16.77
C VAL A 79 -3.40 -20.47 18.11
N ASP A 80 -4.63 -20.78 18.51
CA ASP A 80 -5.24 -20.36 19.78
C ASP A 80 -5.12 -18.85 20.03
N TRP A 81 -5.44 -18.03 19.03
CA TRP A 81 -5.32 -16.58 19.11
C TRP A 81 -6.33 -15.96 20.09
N LYS A 82 -5.98 -15.98 21.38
CA LYS A 82 -6.76 -15.40 22.46
C LYS A 82 -6.81 -13.88 22.34
N GLY A 83 -8.00 -13.30 22.44
CA GLY A 83 -8.19 -11.86 22.38
C GLY A 83 -8.13 -11.27 20.97
N LYS A 84 -8.22 -12.10 19.91
CA LYS A 84 -8.31 -11.63 18.53
C LYS A 84 -9.50 -10.68 18.37
N LYS A 85 -9.27 -9.59 17.62
CA LYS A 85 -10.32 -8.60 17.30
C LYS A 85 -10.95 -8.81 15.93
N GLN A 86 -10.56 -9.86 15.23
CA GLN A 86 -11.03 -10.22 13.90
C GLN A 86 -11.63 -11.63 13.96
N PRO A 87 -12.52 -12.00 13.02
CA PRO A 87 -13.14 -13.32 13.03
C PRO A 87 -12.15 -14.44 12.72
N GLY A 88 -11.29 -14.26 11.71
CA GLY A 88 -10.31 -15.26 11.28
C GLY A 88 -9.06 -15.31 12.16
N ASP A 89 -8.35 -16.44 12.10
CA ASP A 89 -7.11 -16.67 12.84
C ASP A 89 -5.84 -16.33 12.05
N ARG A 90 -6.00 -15.68 10.90
CA ARG A 90 -4.89 -15.35 10.00
C ARG A 90 -4.62 -13.85 9.93
N VAL A 91 -3.35 -13.51 9.83
CA VAL A 91 -2.89 -12.17 9.46
C VAL A 91 -2.11 -12.24 8.16
N LEU A 92 -1.91 -11.08 7.54
CA LEU A 92 -1.21 -10.95 6.27
C LEU A 92 -0.02 -10.01 6.44
N LEU A 93 1.19 -10.57 6.38
CA LEU A 93 2.42 -9.78 6.35
C LEU A 93 2.69 -9.35 4.91
N ARG A 94 2.55 -8.05 4.63
CA ARG A 94 2.79 -7.46 3.31
C ARG A 94 4.16 -6.79 3.29
N ILE A 95 4.98 -7.16 2.32
CA ILE A 95 6.35 -6.68 2.17
C ILE A 95 6.46 -6.06 0.78
N PRO A 96 6.82 -4.76 0.65
CA PRO A 96 7.11 -4.16 -0.63
C PRO A 96 8.27 -4.87 -1.31
N LEU A 97 8.15 -5.10 -2.61
CA LEU A 97 9.19 -5.71 -3.43
C LEU A 97 10.26 -4.66 -3.74
N PRO A 98 11.49 -4.75 -3.21
CA PRO A 98 12.51 -3.70 -3.37
C PRO A 98 12.83 -3.38 -4.83
N TYR A 99 12.80 -4.42 -5.67
CA TYR A 99 13.02 -4.35 -7.11
C TYR A 99 11.80 -3.85 -7.93
N ARG A 100 10.71 -3.44 -7.27
CA ARG A 100 9.51 -2.89 -7.93
C ARG A 100 9.14 -1.50 -7.45
N VAL A 101 9.64 -1.08 -6.29
CA VAL A 101 9.36 0.23 -5.72
C VAL A 101 10.40 1.28 -6.11
N GLY A 102 11.41 0.93 -6.92
CA GLY A 102 12.49 1.84 -7.32
C GLY A 102 13.46 2.19 -6.19
N GLU A 103 13.57 1.34 -5.15
CA GLU A 103 14.45 1.58 -4.01
C GLU A 103 15.91 1.75 -4.42
N ALA A 104 16.36 0.97 -5.41
CA ALA A 104 17.73 1.04 -5.92
C ALA A 104 18.04 2.37 -6.63
N PHE A 105 17.06 2.95 -7.32
CA PHE A 105 17.23 4.21 -8.06
C PHE A 105 17.00 5.43 -7.16
N ARG A 106 15.99 5.36 -6.27
CA ARG A 106 15.63 6.42 -5.33
C ARG A 106 15.47 5.83 -3.92
N PRO A 107 16.56 5.69 -3.15
CA PRO A 107 16.51 5.14 -1.79
C PRO A 107 15.53 5.89 -0.88
N GLY A 108 14.78 5.15 -0.07
CA GLY A 108 13.68 5.64 0.77
C GLY A 108 12.29 5.52 0.15
N ASN A 109 12.15 4.94 -1.05
CA ASN A 109 10.85 4.73 -1.70
C ASN A 109 9.99 3.70 -0.98
N SER A 110 10.62 2.65 -0.45
CA SER A 110 9.97 1.66 0.40
C SER A 110 9.44 2.29 1.69
N ASP A 111 10.24 3.15 2.33
CA ASP A 111 9.85 3.91 3.52
C ASP A 111 8.68 4.84 3.21
N GLU A 112 8.78 5.62 2.13
CA GLU A 112 7.73 6.52 1.65
C GLU A 112 6.42 5.76 1.42
N LYS A 113 6.48 4.60 0.76
CA LYS A 113 5.33 3.73 0.51
C LYS A 113 4.65 3.30 1.80
N VAL A 114 5.41 2.67 2.69
CA VAL A 114 4.85 2.07 3.91
C VAL A 114 4.32 3.15 4.85
N ARG A 115 5.02 4.28 4.99
CA ARG A 115 4.56 5.40 5.80
C ARG A 115 3.29 6.03 5.26
N CYS A 116 3.19 6.19 3.94
CA CYS A 116 1.99 6.75 3.32
C CYS A 116 0.79 5.83 3.51
N GLU A 117 0.99 4.52 3.30
CA GLU A 117 -0.07 3.54 3.49
C GLU A 117 -0.51 3.47 4.96
N ALA A 118 0.43 3.36 5.90
CA ALA A 118 0.13 3.33 7.33
C ALA A 118 -0.52 4.62 7.83
N GLY A 119 -0.07 5.78 7.32
CA GLY A 119 -0.69 7.08 7.60
C GLY A 119 -2.13 7.16 7.12
N THR A 120 -2.43 6.65 5.92
CA THR A 120 -3.80 6.57 5.41
C THR A 120 -4.66 5.62 6.26
N TYR A 121 -4.15 4.46 6.69
CA TYR A 121 -4.86 3.59 7.63
C TYR A 121 -5.22 4.32 8.93
N ALA A 122 -4.23 4.95 9.57
CA ALA A 122 -4.42 5.68 10.81
C ALA A 122 -5.42 6.85 10.65
N TRP A 123 -5.32 7.60 9.55
CA TRP A 123 -6.22 8.71 9.27
C TRP A 123 -7.65 8.25 9.04
N LEU A 124 -7.86 7.18 8.27
CA LEU A 124 -9.19 6.62 8.02
C LEU A 124 -9.82 6.05 9.29
N GLN A 125 -9.04 5.36 10.14
CA GLN A 125 -9.52 4.84 11.42
C GLN A 125 -9.99 5.97 12.36
N GLU A 126 -9.34 7.12 12.32
CA GLU A 126 -9.66 8.26 13.19
C GLU A 126 -10.78 9.14 12.64
N ASN A 127 -10.84 9.34 11.33
CA ASN A 127 -11.75 10.31 10.70
C ASN A 127 -12.96 9.65 10.03
N CYS A 128 -12.81 8.44 9.49
CA CYS A 128 -13.86 7.77 8.72
C CYS A 128 -14.13 6.34 9.24
N PRO A 129 -14.54 6.18 10.51
CA PRO A 129 -14.71 4.87 11.14
C PRO A 129 -15.87 4.05 10.54
N ASP A 130 -16.76 4.66 9.78
CA ASP A 130 -17.85 4.02 9.05
C ASP A 130 -17.38 3.32 7.75
N ILE A 131 -16.19 3.66 7.24
CA ILE A 131 -15.61 3.01 6.07
C ILE A 131 -14.97 1.68 6.52
N PRO A 132 -15.47 0.52 6.03
CA PRO A 132 -14.89 -0.76 6.40
C PRO A 132 -13.52 -0.91 5.73
N ILE A 133 -12.46 -0.92 6.53
CA ILE A 133 -11.09 -1.19 6.11
C ILE A 133 -10.48 -2.34 6.93
N PRO A 134 -9.51 -3.09 6.38
CA PRO A 134 -8.75 -4.07 7.14
C PRO A 134 -8.09 -3.44 8.37
N LYS A 135 -7.88 -4.23 9.41
CA LYS A 135 -7.06 -3.78 10.54
C LYS A 135 -5.59 -3.81 10.17
N LEU A 136 -4.88 -2.73 10.45
CA LEU A 136 -3.42 -2.68 10.41
C LEU A 136 -2.90 -2.84 11.83
N TYR A 137 -2.18 -3.94 12.11
CA TYR A 137 -1.65 -4.29 13.42
C TYR A 137 -0.28 -3.68 13.71
N GLY A 138 0.47 -3.35 12.66
CA GLY A 138 1.78 -2.74 12.77
C GLY A 138 2.48 -2.66 11.43
N PHE A 139 3.60 -1.96 11.41
CA PHE A 139 4.43 -1.78 10.22
C PHE A 139 5.87 -1.49 10.62
N SER A 140 6.80 -1.65 9.69
CA SER A 140 8.20 -1.27 9.87
C SER A 140 8.64 -0.29 8.81
N VAL A 141 9.56 0.58 9.22
CA VAL A 141 10.26 1.56 8.39
C VAL A 141 11.72 1.54 8.80
N SER A 142 12.60 2.16 8.02
CA SER A 142 14.03 2.22 8.31
C SER A 142 14.35 2.81 9.71
N ALA A 143 13.48 3.68 10.23
CA ALA A 143 13.62 4.30 11.55
C ALA A 143 13.21 3.40 12.73
N GLY A 144 12.50 2.30 12.49
CA GLY A 144 12.03 1.38 13.53
C GLY A 144 10.66 0.76 13.24
N VAL A 145 10.14 0.07 14.26
CA VAL A 145 8.92 -0.74 14.16
C VAL A 145 7.77 -0.07 14.91
N PHE A 146 6.59 -0.06 14.30
CA PHE A 146 5.39 0.58 14.82
C PHE A 146 4.30 -0.47 15.07
N SER A 147 3.77 -0.50 16.29
CA SER A 147 2.73 -1.44 16.70
C SER A 147 1.45 -0.71 17.07
N GLN A 148 0.31 -1.33 16.78
CA GLN A 148 -1.00 -0.82 17.19
C GLN A 148 -1.14 -0.84 18.72
N ILE A 149 -1.60 0.28 19.30
CA ILE A 149 -1.79 0.48 20.75
C ILE A 149 -2.50 -0.69 21.45
N ASP A 150 -3.50 -1.26 20.78
CA ASP A 150 -4.36 -2.24 21.40
C ASP A 150 -3.67 -3.57 21.67
N ASN A 151 -2.58 -3.84 20.96
CA ASN A 151 -1.76 -5.02 21.16
C ASN A 151 -0.63 -4.77 22.15
N LEU A 152 -0.39 -3.54 22.61
CA LEU A 152 0.66 -3.28 23.59
C LEU A 152 0.34 -3.87 24.97
N PRO A 153 1.37 -4.14 25.80
CA PRO A 153 1.18 -4.49 27.20
C PRO A 153 0.26 -3.51 27.92
N PHE A 154 -0.56 -4.01 28.85
CA PHE A 154 -1.64 -3.24 29.49
C PHE A 154 -1.18 -1.89 30.04
N LEU A 155 -0.05 -1.85 30.74
CA LEU A 155 0.50 -0.63 31.33
C LEU A 155 0.83 0.42 30.26
N MET A 156 1.55 0.03 29.21
CA MET A 156 1.92 0.92 28.10
C MET A 156 0.68 1.42 27.36
N ARG A 157 -0.31 0.54 27.14
CA ARG A 157 -1.59 0.90 26.54
C ARG A 157 -2.32 1.96 27.37
N CYS A 158 -2.38 1.80 28.70
CA CYS A 158 -3.01 2.78 29.58
C CYS A 158 -2.25 4.11 29.60
N LEU A 159 -0.92 4.09 29.75
CA LEU A 159 -0.09 5.30 29.72
C LEU A 159 -0.26 6.08 28.40
N TYR A 160 -0.28 5.37 27.27
CA TYR A 160 -0.46 6.01 25.98
C TYR A 160 -1.86 6.61 25.81
N ARG A 161 -2.91 5.90 26.24
CA ARG A 161 -4.28 6.43 26.23
C ARG A 161 -4.42 7.68 27.10
N VAL A 162 -3.81 7.69 28.29
CA VAL A 162 -3.76 8.87 29.17
C VAL A 162 -3.01 10.02 28.48
N ARG A 163 -1.83 9.76 27.91
CA ARG A 163 -1.06 10.78 27.15
C ARG A 163 -1.89 11.38 26.01
N ARG A 164 -2.61 10.56 25.23
CA ARG A 164 -3.49 11.06 24.17
C ARG A 164 -4.64 11.91 24.72
N CYS A 165 -5.29 11.43 25.79
CA CYS A 165 -6.40 12.14 26.42
C CYS A 165 -5.95 13.50 26.96
N LEU A 166 -4.84 13.56 27.69
CA LEU A 166 -4.26 14.82 28.19
C LEU A 166 -3.91 15.77 27.05
N ARG A 167 -3.22 15.29 26.00
CA ARG A 167 -2.86 16.15 24.86
C ARG A 167 -4.08 16.69 24.13
N SER A 168 -5.10 15.85 23.93
CA SER A 168 -6.37 16.27 23.35
C SER A 168 -7.06 17.34 24.21
N LEU A 169 -7.09 17.14 25.54
CA LEU A 169 -7.68 18.08 26.49
C LEU A 169 -6.98 19.45 26.47
N PHE A 170 -5.66 19.48 26.29
CA PHE A 170 -4.88 20.71 26.18
C PHE A 170 -4.76 21.25 24.75
N GLY A 171 -5.50 20.72 23.77
CA GLY A 171 -5.49 21.20 22.38
C GLY A 171 -4.18 20.95 21.63
N TYR A 172 -3.30 20.10 22.14
CA TYR A 172 -2.07 19.71 21.46
C TYR A 172 -2.34 18.65 20.39
N PRO A 173 -1.51 18.57 19.33
CA PRO A 173 -1.58 17.48 18.36
C PRO A 173 -1.57 16.13 19.06
N THR A 174 -2.49 15.24 18.70
CA THR A 174 -2.58 13.89 19.24
C THR A 174 -1.78 12.93 18.38
N PRO A 175 -0.96 12.05 18.96
CA PRO A 175 -0.30 11.02 18.18
C PRO A 175 -1.34 9.99 17.72
N SER A 176 -0.99 9.24 16.67
CA SER A 176 -1.83 8.21 16.07
C SER A 176 -2.04 7.01 16.99
N HIS A 177 -2.78 6.01 16.50
CA HIS A 177 -2.94 4.72 17.18
C HIS A 177 -1.72 3.78 17.08
N TYR A 178 -0.64 4.22 16.43
CA TYR A 178 0.57 3.46 16.20
C TYR A 178 1.74 4.02 17.01
N VAL A 179 2.39 3.15 17.77
CA VAL A 179 3.50 3.51 18.65
C VAL A 179 4.79 2.96 18.09
N GLY A 180 5.78 3.82 17.91
CA GLY A 180 7.13 3.43 17.50
C GLY A 180 7.93 2.86 18.67
N HIS A 181 8.67 1.79 18.41
CA HIS A 181 9.58 1.16 19.36
C HIS A 181 10.97 1.05 18.71
N ARG A 182 12.03 1.42 19.44
CA ARG A 182 13.41 1.19 19.00
C ARG A 182 13.81 -0.24 19.37
N GLY A 183 14.37 -0.99 18.42
CA GLY A 183 14.83 -2.37 18.63
C GLY A 183 13.73 -3.44 18.61
N GLY A 184 12.65 -3.23 17.84
CA GLY A 184 11.70 -4.30 17.55
C GLY A 184 12.31 -5.38 16.64
N PRO A 185 11.66 -6.56 16.49
CA PRO A 185 12.14 -7.59 15.58
C PRO A 185 12.19 -7.05 14.14
N GLU A 186 13.37 -7.06 13.57
CA GLU A 186 13.63 -6.57 12.22
C GLU A 186 13.51 -7.75 11.23
N LEU A 187 12.86 -7.50 10.09
CA LEU A 187 13.03 -8.38 8.95
C LEU A 187 14.34 -7.94 8.30
N LEU A 188 15.39 -8.75 8.47
CA LEU A 188 16.81 -8.55 8.09
C LEU A 188 17.72 -7.98 9.19
N ASN A 189 18.82 -8.68 9.47
CA ASN A 189 19.88 -8.33 10.44
C ASN A 189 21.07 -7.60 9.81
N ASP A 190 21.06 -7.36 8.50
CA ASP A 190 22.17 -6.69 7.80
C ASP A 190 21.76 -5.24 7.48
N GLU A 191 22.58 -4.27 7.88
CA GLU A 191 22.24 -2.82 7.85
C GLU A 191 21.88 -2.31 6.45
N LYS A 192 22.25 -3.05 5.39
CA LYS A 192 22.03 -2.66 3.98
C LYS A 192 20.70 -3.10 3.39
N GLU A 193 19.96 -4.02 4.02
CA GLU A 193 18.76 -4.61 3.40
C GLU A 193 17.59 -4.73 4.37
N ARG A 194 17.31 -3.74 5.22
CA ARG A 194 16.08 -3.76 6.02
C ARG A 194 14.84 -3.77 5.12
N SER A 195 13.98 -4.77 5.28
CA SER A 195 12.72 -4.85 4.53
C SER A 195 11.60 -4.25 5.34
N ASN A 196 11.00 -3.20 4.79
CA ASN A 196 9.79 -2.61 5.34
C ASN A 196 8.62 -3.59 5.18
N PHE A 197 7.66 -3.54 6.09
CA PHE A 197 6.46 -4.37 6.00
C PHE A 197 5.24 -3.70 6.61
N LEU A 198 4.06 -4.24 6.29
CA LEU A 198 2.78 -3.93 6.92
C LEU A 198 2.12 -5.23 7.38
N LEU A 199 1.72 -5.32 8.63
CA LEU A 199 0.98 -6.47 9.18
C LEU A 199 -0.51 -6.16 9.22
N ASN A 200 -1.29 -6.81 8.37
CA ASN A 200 -2.72 -6.53 8.20
C ASN A 200 -3.61 -7.71 8.61
N GLU A 201 -4.88 -7.44 8.84
CA GLU A 201 -5.95 -8.43 8.89
C GLU A 201 -6.01 -9.21 7.57
N TYR A 202 -6.08 -10.53 7.67
CA TYR A 202 -6.42 -11.37 6.54
C TYR A 202 -7.94 -11.41 6.40
N ILE A 203 -8.46 -10.96 5.26
CA ILE A 203 -9.89 -11.08 4.96
C ILE A 203 -10.16 -12.49 4.42
N GLU A 204 -10.81 -13.30 5.24
CA GLU A 204 -11.23 -14.65 4.89
C GLU A 204 -12.28 -14.66 3.75
N GLU A 205 -12.34 -15.75 2.97
CA GLU A 205 -13.21 -15.83 1.79
C GLU A 205 -14.71 -15.99 2.11
N ASP A 206 -15.03 -16.48 3.32
CA ASP A 206 -16.37 -16.46 3.90
C ASP A 206 -16.76 -15.03 4.32
N LYS A 207 -15.74 -14.25 4.71
CA LYS A 207 -15.85 -12.82 4.89
C LYS A 207 -16.02 -12.20 3.49
N GLY A 208 -14.97 -11.69 2.88
CA GLY A 208 -15.05 -10.97 1.61
C GLY A 208 -14.48 -11.75 0.44
N ARG A 209 -15.04 -11.57 -0.76
CA ARG A 209 -14.38 -11.99 -2.01
C ARG A 209 -14.19 -10.77 -2.88
N MET A 210 -13.09 -10.76 -3.63
CA MET A 210 -12.80 -9.66 -4.55
C MET A 210 -13.93 -9.49 -5.57
N LEU A 211 -14.38 -8.25 -5.79
CA LEU A 211 -15.45 -7.93 -6.73
C LEU A 211 -15.14 -8.47 -8.15
N SER A 212 -13.88 -8.45 -8.56
CA SER A 212 -13.43 -8.98 -9.85
C SER A 212 -13.77 -10.46 -10.06
N LYS A 213 -13.83 -11.28 -9.01
CA LYS A 213 -14.19 -12.71 -9.09
C LYS A 213 -15.65 -12.91 -9.51
N SER A 214 -16.55 -12.01 -9.12
CA SER A 214 -18.00 -12.11 -9.39
C SER A 214 -18.52 -11.13 -10.43
N TRP A 215 -17.75 -10.10 -10.77
CA TRP A 215 -18.19 -8.97 -11.61
C TRP A 215 -18.82 -9.42 -12.93
N LEU A 216 -18.10 -10.21 -13.73
CA LEU A 216 -18.58 -10.62 -15.07
C LEU A 216 -19.91 -11.39 -15.04
N LYS A 217 -20.18 -12.11 -13.94
CA LYS A 217 -21.39 -12.92 -13.80
C LYS A 217 -22.56 -12.16 -13.19
N LYS A 218 -22.27 -11.11 -12.40
CA LYS A 218 -23.26 -10.46 -11.53
C LYS A 218 -23.45 -8.96 -11.79
N ARG A 219 -22.68 -8.35 -12.70
CA ARG A 219 -22.74 -6.89 -12.97
C ARG A 219 -24.11 -6.41 -13.48
N ASP A 220 -24.86 -7.31 -14.13
CA ASP A 220 -26.14 -7.00 -14.75
C ASP A 220 -27.31 -7.20 -13.76
N ASP A 221 -27.06 -7.70 -12.55
CA ASP A 221 -28.05 -7.77 -11.47
C ASP A 221 -28.33 -6.34 -10.95
N PRO A 222 -29.57 -5.83 -11.09
CA PRO A 222 -29.90 -4.47 -10.72
C PRO A 222 -29.77 -4.21 -9.21
N THR A 223 -30.06 -5.22 -8.37
CA THR A 223 -30.01 -5.09 -6.91
C THR A 223 -28.56 -4.99 -6.44
N LEU A 224 -27.69 -5.88 -6.93
CA LEU A 224 -26.27 -5.86 -6.58
C LEU A 224 -25.58 -4.59 -7.08
N ARG A 225 -25.93 -4.14 -8.29
CA ARG A 225 -25.41 -2.90 -8.85
C ARG A 225 -25.84 -1.67 -8.06
N MET A 226 -27.12 -1.63 -7.65
CA MET A 226 -27.64 -0.56 -6.77
C MET A 226 -26.92 -0.53 -5.43
N ASN A 227 -26.72 -1.69 -4.78
CA ASN A 227 -25.99 -1.78 -3.51
C ASN A 227 -24.55 -1.28 -3.67
N LEU A 228 -23.82 -1.74 -4.69
CA LEU A 228 -22.45 -1.30 -4.96
C LEU A 228 -22.36 0.23 -5.12
N PHE A 229 -23.20 0.82 -5.97
CA PHE A 229 -23.16 2.28 -6.18
C PHE A 229 -23.56 3.06 -4.93
N ARG A 230 -24.54 2.56 -4.17
CA ARG A 230 -24.96 3.18 -2.90
C ARG A 230 -23.83 3.16 -1.89
N ASP A 231 -23.14 2.03 -1.73
CA ASP A 231 -22.07 1.90 -0.74
C ASP A 231 -20.79 2.64 -1.17
N LEU A 232 -20.46 2.66 -2.46
CA LEU A 232 -19.42 3.55 -2.99
C LEU A 232 -19.75 5.01 -2.72
N SER A 233 -21.00 5.43 -2.94
CA SER A 233 -21.43 6.79 -2.65
C SER A 233 -21.29 7.13 -1.17
N ARG A 234 -21.64 6.20 -0.27
CA ARG A 234 -21.44 6.38 1.19
C ARG A 234 -19.97 6.56 1.54
N ILE A 235 -19.09 5.72 1.00
CA ILE A 235 -17.64 5.84 1.20
C ILE A 235 -17.15 7.21 0.73
N PHE A 236 -17.52 7.63 -0.48
CA PHE A 236 -17.12 8.93 -1.01
C PHE A 236 -17.64 10.11 -0.18
N LEU A 237 -18.89 10.03 0.28
CA LEU A 237 -19.47 11.05 1.14
C LEU A 237 -18.80 11.09 2.52
N SER A 238 -18.42 9.95 3.09
CA SER A 238 -17.68 9.92 4.36
C SER A 238 -16.31 10.57 4.22
N LEU A 239 -15.55 10.23 3.18
CA LEU A 239 -14.27 10.88 2.86
C LEU A 239 -14.43 12.39 2.64
N ALA A 240 -15.47 12.80 1.90
CA ALA A 240 -15.75 14.19 1.57
C ALA A 240 -15.99 15.09 2.79
N ARG A 241 -16.43 14.52 3.91
CA ARG A 241 -16.69 15.26 5.15
C ARG A 241 -15.42 15.76 5.83
N HIS A 242 -14.26 15.21 5.46
CA HIS A 242 -12.97 15.55 6.05
C HIS A 242 -12.07 16.23 5.02
N PRO A 243 -12.24 17.55 4.78
CA PRO A 243 -11.41 18.27 3.84
C PRO A 243 -9.95 18.25 4.29
N VAL A 244 -9.05 17.93 3.36
CA VAL A 244 -7.61 17.99 3.59
C VAL A 244 -7.05 19.36 3.19
N PRO A 245 -6.08 19.91 3.92
CA PRO A 245 -5.62 21.29 3.71
C PRO A 245 -4.81 21.48 2.43
N LYS A 246 -4.19 20.41 1.92
CA LYS A 246 -3.31 20.41 0.75
C LYS A 246 -3.46 19.08 0.00
N ILE A 247 -3.08 19.08 -1.27
CA ILE A 247 -2.98 17.85 -2.07
C ILE A 247 -1.63 17.21 -1.77
N GLY A 248 -1.65 16.05 -1.13
CA GLY A 248 -0.49 15.33 -0.65
C GLY A 248 -0.86 13.95 -0.12
N SER A 249 0.11 13.25 0.45
CA SER A 249 -0.08 11.99 1.16
C SER A 249 0.02 12.17 2.67
N VAL A 250 -0.84 11.45 3.39
CA VAL A 250 -0.74 11.35 4.84
C VAL A 250 0.40 10.42 5.18
N THR A 251 1.27 10.80 6.11
CA THR A 251 2.40 9.99 6.56
C THR A 251 2.45 9.93 8.08
N ILE A 252 3.06 8.87 8.63
CA ILE A 252 3.36 8.77 10.06
C ILE A 252 4.83 9.13 10.28
N ASP A 253 5.06 10.16 11.09
CA ASP A 253 6.40 10.56 11.48
C ASP A 253 7.04 9.59 12.48
N ASN A 254 8.34 9.76 12.74
CA ASN A 254 9.08 8.88 13.66
C ASN A 254 8.57 8.95 15.12
N SER A 255 7.77 9.97 15.46
CA SER A 255 7.15 10.13 16.77
C SER A 255 5.71 9.59 16.82
N GLY A 256 5.22 9.00 15.73
CA GLY A 256 3.89 8.41 15.63
C GLY A 256 2.78 9.42 15.34
N PHE A 257 3.08 10.65 14.91
CA PHE A 257 2.07 11.65 14.54
C PHE A 257 1.75 11.60 13.05
N LEU A 258 0.49 11.88 12.72
CA LEU A 258 0.06 12.04 11.33
C LEU A 258 0.50 13.41 10.80
N ARG A 259 1.08 13.41 9.60
CA ARG A 259 1.52 14.60 8.87
C ARG A 259 0.95 14.58 7.45
N PHE A 260 0.65 15.76 6.91
CA PHE A 260 0.21 15.97 5.53
C PHE A 260 1.30 16.69 4.74
N GLU A 261 2.49 16.11 4.72
CA GLU A 261 3.71 16.77 4.25
C GLU A 261 4.36 16.02 3.08
N ASN A 262 3.88 14.82 2.74
CA ASN A 262 4.47 14.05 1.64
C ASN A 262 3.74 14.33 0.33
N ARG A 263 4.44 14.19 -0.80
CA ARG A 263 3.86 14.28 -2.15
C ARG A 263 2.73 13.27 -2.34
N PRO A 264 1.74 13.57 -3.19
CA PRO A 264 0.83 12.56 -3.69
C PRO A 264 1.64 11.38 -4.25
N LEU A 265 1.27 10.17 -3.85
CA LEU A 265 1.99 8.95 -4.21
C LEU A 265 1.12 8.02 -5.07
N PRO A 266 0.73 8.42 -6.29
CA PRO A 266 0.09 7.51 -7.21
C PRO A 266 1.06 6.41 -7.62
N LEU A 267 0.51 5.24 -7.97
CA LEU A 267 1.30 4.08 -8.40
C LEU A 267 2.31 4.40 -9.51
N GLY A 268 1.95 5.30 -10.42
CA GLY A 268 2.78 5.69 -11.56
C GLY A 268 4.12 6.31 -11.17
N ILE A 269 4.21 7.01 -10.03
CA ILE A 269 5.47 7.60 -9.56
C ILE A 269 6.49 6.49 -9.27
N GLN A 270 6.08 5.47 -8.50
CA GLN A 270 6.95 4.36 -8.13
C GLN A 270 7.30 3.50 -9.35
N GLU A 271 6.39 3.37 -10.31
CA GLU A 271 6.67 2.70 -11.60
C GLU A 271 7.77 3.40 -12.38
N LEU A 272 7.70 4.73 -12.51
CA LEU A 272 8.70 5.52 -13.24
C LEU A 272 10.06 5.46 -12.55
N GLU A 273 10.11 5.66 -11.23
CA GLU A 273 11.36 5.58 -10.47
C GLU A 273 11.96 4.17 -10.51
N ASN A 274 11.12 3.12 -10.56
CA ASN A 274 11.57 1.75 -10.74
C ASN A 274 12.07 1.42 -12.16
N GLU A 275 11.66 2.21 -13.14
CA GLU A 275 12.15 2.17 -14.52
C GLU A 275 13.35 3.12 -14.72
N GLU A 276 13.91 3.66 -13.62
CA GLU A 276 15.03 4.63 -13.60
C GLU A 276 14.71 5.93 -14.34
N ILE A 277 13.42 6.30 -14.40
CA ILE A 277 12.95 7.53 -15.03
C ILE A 277 12.89 8.62 -13.96
N PRO A 278 13.65 9.71 -14.12
CA PRO A 278 13.63 10.80 -13.17
C PRO A 278 12.29 11.52 -13.19
N ILE A 279 11.85 11.94 -12.01
CA ILE A 279 10.63 12.74 -11.84
C ILE A 279 10.95 13.95 -10.96
N ASP A 280 10.44 15.11 -11.36
CA ASP A 280 10.75 16.39 -10.72
C ASP A 280 9.74 16.75 -9.62
N ILE A 281 9.42 15.76 -8.76
CA ILE A 281 8.51 15.93 -7.63
C ILE A 281 9.25 15.50 -6.36
N PRO A 282 9.68 16.45 -5.50
CA PRO A 282 10.30 16.16 -4.21
C PRO A 282 9.35 15.40 -3.29
N ARG A 283 9.89 14.58 -2.37
CA ARG A 283 9.06 13.74 -1.48
C ARG A 283 8.26 14.56 -0.48
N ASP A 284 8.84 15.64 0.02
CA ASP A 284 8.29 16.58 0.99
C ASP A 284 7.46 17.72 0.35
N TYR A 285 7.09 17.56 -0.92
CA TYR A 285 6.32 18.56 -1.64
C TYR A 285 4.82 18.31 -1.54
N THR A 286 4.02 19.36 -1.32
CA THR A 286 2.56 19.29 -1.31
C THR A 286 1.99 20.44 -2.12
N TYR A 287 0.85 20.21 -2.78
CA TYR A 287 0.25 21.22 -3.65
C TYR A 287 -0.85 21.98 -2.93
N SER A 288 -0.85 23.30 -3.09
CA SER A 288 -1.92 24.19 -2.63
C SER A 288 -3.02 24.36 -3.69
N THR A 289 -2.74 24.07 -4.96
CA THR A 289 -3.69 24.24 -6.07
C THR A 289 -3.78 22.99 -6.93
N VAL A 290 -4.95 22.75 -7.51
CA VAL A 290 -5.18 21.63 -8.44
C VAL A 290 -4.35 21.80 -9.70
N ASP A 291 -4.22 23.02 -10.22
CA ASP A 291 -3.48 23.30 -11.46
C ASP A 291 -2.03 22.88 -11.35
N SER A 292 -1.35 23.26 -10.25
CA SER A 292 0.04 22.84 -10.00
C SER A 292 0.19 21.32 -9.92
N TYR A 293 -0.79 20.64 -9.31
CA TYR A 293 -0.80 19.18 -9.24
C TYR A 293 -0.96 18.54 -10.62
N ILE A 294 -1.91 19.03 -11.43
CA ILE A 294 -2.17 18.50 -12.76
C ILE A 294 -0.97 18.73 -13.69
N VAL A 295 -0.35 19.91 -13.65
CA VAL A 295 0.85 20.21 -14.45
C VAL A 295 1.97 19.20 -14.15
N ASP A 296 2.24 18.92 -12.88
CA ASP A 296 3.29 17.96 -12.51
C ASP A 296 2.94 16.52 -12.89
N ILE A 297 1.67 16.12 -12.76
CA ILE A 297 1.21 14.80 -13.25
C ILE A 297 1.39 14.68 -14.77
N LEU A 298 1.08 15.73 -15.55
CA LEU A 298 1.36 15.75 -16.99
C LEU A 298 2.87 15.68 -17.28
N GLY A 299 3.68 16.34 -16.45
CA GLY A 299 5.14 16.26 -16.49
C GLY A 299 5.68 14.84 -16.31
N LEU A 300 5.02 14.00 -15.49
CA LEU A 300 5.37 12.58 -15.36
C LEU A 300 5.21 11.82 -16.68
N HIS A 301 4.14 12.10 -17.43
CA HIS A 301 3.90 11.49 -18.73
C HIS A 301 4.94 11.94 -19.75
N ASP A 302 5.26 13.23 -19.79
CA ASP A 302 6.31 13.76 -20.66
C ASP A 302 7.70 13.15 -20.34
N SER A 303 8.05 13.05 -19.05
CA SER A 303 9.28 12.36 -18.64
C SER A 303 9.30 10.90 -19.10
N ARG A 304 8.16 10.19 -19.00
CA ARG A 304 8.05 8.82 -19.51
C ARG A 304 8.32 8.75 -21.01
N PHE A 305 7.73 9.64 -21.82
CA PHE A 305 7.93 9.65 -23.26
C PHE A 305 9.39 9.95 -23.65
N ARG A 306 10.02 10.91 -22.96
CA ARG A 306 11.43 11.27 -23.18
C ARG A 306 12.39 10.10 -22.90
N HIS A 307 12.14 9.34 -21.83
CA HIS A 307 13.05 8.28 -21.39
C HIS A 307 12.67 6.87 -21.91
N GLN A 308 11.46 6.69 -22.47
CA GLN A 308 11.01 5.42 -23.06
C GLN A 308 10.50 5.57 -24.51
N PRO A 309 11.38 5.87 -25.48
CA PRO A 309 10.98 6.11 -26.87
C PRO A 309 10.35 4.88 -27.57
N ASN A 310 10.53 3.66 -27.03
CA ASN A 310 9.95 2.42 -27.57
C ASN A 310 8.68 1.97 -26.82
N ALA A 311 7.99 2.86 -26.10
CA ALA A 311 6.83 2.49 -25.30
C ALA A 311 5.53 2.24 -26.11
N ILE A 312 5.51 2.60 -27.41
CA ILE A 312 4.37 2.44 -28.31
C ILE A 312 4.76 1.45 -29.43
N ASN A 313 4.54 0.17 -29.20
CA ASN A 313 4.86 -0.88 -30.17
C ASN A 313 3.68 -1.24 -31.10
N ASN A 314 2.45 -0.73 -30.83
CA ASN A 314 1.26 -1.00 -31.64
C ASN A 314 0.16 0.05 -31.36
N TYR A 315 -0.64 0.39 -32.38
CA TYR A 315 -1.86 1.19 -32.31
C TYR A 315 -2.83 0.76 -31.19
N LYS A 316 -3.00 -0.55 -30.93
CA LYS A 316 -3.79 -1.04 -29.78
C LYS A 316 -3.16 -0.72 -28.42
N SER A 317 -1.83 -0.71 -28.34
CA SER A 317 -1.09 -0.35 -27.12
C SER A 317 -1.13 1.16 -26.89
N TRP A 318 -1.16 1.94 -27.97
CA TRP A 318 -1.43 3.39 -27.93
C TRP A 318 -2.83 3.66 -27.36
N ILE A 319 -3.91 3.17 -27.99
CA ILE A 319 -5.30 3.37 -27.51
C ILE A 319 -5.49 2.95 -26.05
N ARG A 320 -4.86 1.86 -25.60
CA ARG A 320 -5.00 1.40 -24.21
C ARG A 320 -4.23 2.26 -23.20
N LYS A 321 -3.18 2.96 -23.64
CA LYS A 321 -2.43 3.92 -22.83
C LYS A 321 -3.13 5.28 -22.86
N THR A 322 -3.38 5.85 -24.04
CA THR A 322 -4.12 7.12 -24.16
C THR A 322 -5.54 7.04 -23.64
N GLY A 323 -6.26 5.93 -23.79
CA GLY A 323 -7.60 5.76 -23.22
C GLY A 323 -7.62 5.59 -21.69
N LYS A 324 -6.53 5.09 -21.08
CA LYS A 324 -6.35 5.16 -19.62
C LYS A 324 -6.05 6.58 -19.18
N ASP A 325 -5.26 7.30 -19.97
CA ASP A 325 -4.83 8.67 -19.70
C ASP A 325 -6.00 9.66 -19.86
N GLU A 326 -6.87 9.50 -20.86
CA GLU A 326 -8.12 10.26 -21.06
C GLU A 326 -9.16 9.93 -19.98
N MET A 327 -9.28 8.68 -19.53
CA MET A 327 -10.19 8.33 -18.43
C MET A 327 -9.69 8.91 -17.10
N LEU A 328 -8.38 8.95 -16.86
CA LEU A 328 -7.79 9.60 -15.70
C LEU A 328 -7.91 11.14 -15.77
N GLN A 329 -7.73 11.74 -16.96
CA GLN A 329 -7.99 13.16 -17.20
C GLN A 329 -9.47 13.51 -17.03
N GLY A 330 -10.40 12.72 -17.57
CA GLY A 330 -11.84 12.93 -17.42
C GLY A 330 -12.34 12.78 -15.98
N ILE A 331 -11.79 11.81 -15.21
CA ILE A 331 -12.07 11.68 -13.77
C ILE A 331 -11.45 12.82 -12.96
N CYS A 332 -10.30 13.37 -13.40
CA CYS A 332 -9.65 14.51 -12.76
C CYS A 332 -10.38 15.84 -13.02
N VAL A 333 -10.89 16.08 -14.23
CA VAL A 333 -11.47 17.39 -14.58
C VAL A 333 -12.85 17.61 -13.94
N ASP A 334 -13.66 16.56 -13.75
CA ASP A 334 -15.04 16.75 -13.26
C ASP A 334 -15.23 16.65 -11.73
N ARG A 335 -14.22 16.23 -10.94
CA ARG A 335 -14.43 15.99 -9.48
C ARG A 335 -13.22 16.15 -8.55
N ILE A 336 -12.18 16.92 -8.91
CA ILE A 336 -11.11 17.30 -7.95
C ILE A 336 -11.57 18.46 -7.06
N ARG A 337 -12.59 18.18 -6.25
CA ARG A 337 -12.76 18.83 -4.93
C ARG A 337 -12.97 17.81 -3.82
N THR A 338 -12.95 16.50 -4.11
CA THR A 338 -13.46 15.54 -3.13
C THR A 338 -12.60 14.31 -2.88
N ILE A 339 -11.82 13.76 -3.80
CA ILE A 339 -11.04 12.55 -3.50
C ILE A 339 -9.74 12.53 -4.27
N ASN A 340 -8.59 12.55 -3.59
CA ASN A 340 -7.35 11.95 -4.10
C ASN A 340 -6.41 11.59 -2.95
N HIS A 341 -6.77 10.51 -2.25
CA HIS A 341 -5.79 9.57 -1.67
C HIS A 341 -6.33 8.14 -1.64
N THR A 342 -7.64 7.98 -1.76
CA THR A 342 -8.25 6.67 -1.86
C THR A 342 -8.15 6.02 -3.23
N ALA A 343 -7.68 6.59 -4.35
CA ALA A 343 -7.76 5.85 -5.62
C ALA A 343 -6.72 4.72 -5.78
N SER A 344 -5.51 4.86 -5.21
CA SER A 344 -4.48 3.80 -5.30
C SER A 344 -4.69 2.73 -4.21
N SER A 345 -5.00 3.14 -2.98
CA SER A 345 -5.45 2.21 -1.95
C SER A 345 -6.84 1.67 -2.23
N ALA A 346 -7.76 2.39 -2.88
CA ALA A 346 -9.05 1.86 -3.32
C ALA A 346 -8.97 1.06 -4.61
N LYS A 347 -7.88 1.06 -5.37
CA LYS A 347 -7.72 -0.04 -6.32
C LYS A 347 -7.52 -1.37 -5.58
N GLU A 348 -6.87 -1.35 -4.41
CA GLU A 348 -6.74 -2.50 -3.51
C GLU A 348 -7.95 -2.68 -2.56
N ILE A 349 -8.63 -1.61 -2.13
CA ILE A 349 -9.84 -1.62 -1.27
C ILE A 349 -11.09 -1.91 -2.11
N LEU A 350 -11.21 -1.47 -3.38
CA LEU A 350 -12.23 -1.93 -4.34
C LEU A 350 -12.05 -3.40 -4.69
N HIS A 351 -10.83 -3.93 -4.56
CA HIS A 351 -10.59 -5.37 -4.57
C HIS A 351 -11.05 -6.07 -3.27
N GLN A 352 -11.46 -5.33 -2.23
CA GLN A 352 -11.92 -5.86 -0.94
C GLN A 352 -13.33 -5.36 -0.53
N ILE A 353 -14.00 -4.57 -1.36
CA ILE A 353 -15.39 -4.15 -1.11
C ILE A 353 -16.29 -5.38 -1.26
N ARG A 354 -16.84 -5.79 -0.12
CA ARG A 354 -17.92 -6.78 0.01
C ARG A 354 -19.22 -6.28 -0.64
N PRO A 355 -20.07 -7.18 -1.16
CA PRO A 355 -21.47 -6.88 -1.45
C PRO A 355 -22.30 -6.59 -0.19
#